data_AF-A0A9P5VX34-F1
#
_entry.id   AF-A0A9P5VX34-F1
#
_cell.length_a   1.000
_cell.length_b   1.000
_cell.length_c   1.000
_cell.angle_alpha   90.00
_cell.angle_beta   90.00
_cell.angle_gamma   90.00
#
_symmetry.space_group_name_H-M   'P 1'
#
loop_
_entity.id
_entity.type
_entity.pdbx_description
1 polymer ?
#
loop_
_entity_poly.entity_id
_entity_poly.type
_entity_poly.pdbx_seq_one_letter_code
_entity_poly.pdbx_strand_id
1 'polypeptide(L)'
;MATSTSTESEYVTLESSDGFQFIIHREAAMLSGTIRNMLSSGGQFTESTEGVIHFRDIKAVILENVCRYWYYKARHMNSTTEPPHFDIEPEYALETLMAADFLDSTSCYNAWIALVWSKRFGVVVVFLDVLQYN
;
A
#
# COMPACT_ATOMS: atom_id res chain seq x y z
N MET A 1 6.45 32.66 -12.95
CA MET A 1 6.87 31.47 -12.19
C MET A 1 6.61 30.26 -13.08
N ALA A 2 7.65 29.65 -13.61
CA ALA A 2 7.50 28.43 -14.41
C ALA A 2 7.30 27.26 -13.45
N THR A 3 6.05 26.80 -13.31
CA THR A 3 5.79 25.46 -12.77
C THR A 3 6.25 24.47 -13.83
N SER A 4 7.45 23.92 -13.66
CA SER A 4 7.91 22.78 -14.42
C SER A 4 6.99 21.60 -14.08
N THR A 5 5.96 21.41 -14.91
CA THR A 5 5.21 20.16 -14.96
C THR A 5 6.15 19.11 -15.52
N SER A 6 7.04 18.59 -14.67
CA SER A 6 7.68 17.32 -14.93
C SER A 6 6.53 16.34 -15.17
N THR A 7 6.44 15.81 -16.39
CA THR A 7 5.48 14.76 -16.75
C THR A 7 5.83 13.52 -15.94
N GLU A 8 5.38 13.49 -14.69
CA GLU A 8 5.41 12.30 -13.86
C GLU A 8 4.57 11.24 -14.56
N SER A 9 5.07 10.00 -14.57
CA SER A 9 4.37 8.89 -15.21
C SER A 9 3.00 8.68 -14.53
N GLU A 10 1.94 8.60 -15.31
CA GLU A 10 0.57 8.33 -14.83
C GLU A 10 0.48 6.95 -14.15
N TYR A 11 1.36 6.04 -14.55
CA TYR A 11 1.47 4.68 -14.06
C TYR A 11 2.83 4.47 -13.39
N VAL A 12 2.84 3.54 -12.43
CA VAL A 12 4.05 3.02 -11.81
C VAL A 12 4.08 1.50 -11.98
N THR A 13 5.29 0.97 -12.16
CA THR A 13 5.50 -0.46 -12.31
C THR A 13 6.09 -1.01 -11.03
N LEU A 14 5.46 -2.03 -10.45
CA LEU A 14 5.92 -2.71 -9.26
C LEU A 14 6.38 -4.11 -9.65
N GLU A 15 7.66 -4.40 -9.45
CA GLU A 15 8.22 -5.71 -9.72
C GLU A 15 8.29 -6.53 -8.43
N SER A 16 7.73 -7.72 -8.46
CA SER A 16 7.78 -8.69 -7.36
C SER A 16 9.09 -9.48 -7.34
N SER A 17 9.34 -10.22 -6.27
CA SER A 17 10.52 -11.08 -6.12
C SER A 17 10.61 -12.16 -7.19
N ASP A 18 9.46 -12.56 -7.74
CA ASP A 18 9.33 -13.59 -8.76
C ASP A 18 9.54 -13.03 -10.19
N GLY A 19 9.83 -11.72 -10.32
CA GLY A 19 10.01 -11.03 -11.59
C GLY A 19 8.70 -10.63 -12.28
N PHE A 20 7.54 -10.79 -11.61
CA PHE A 20 6.26 -10.34 -12.15
C PHE A 20 6.09 -8.84 -11.96
N GLN A 21 5.65 -8.14 -13.01
CA GLN A 21 5.49 -6.69 -13.04
C GLN A 21 4.01 -6.31 -13.01
N PHE A 22 3.64 -5.45 -12.05
CA PHE A 22 2.30 -4.91 -11.89
C PHE A 22 2.31 -3.44 -12.26
N ILE A 23 1.51 -3.06 -13.26
CA ILE A 23 1.35 -1.67 -13.67
C ILE A 23 0.09 -1.13 -13.00
N ILE A 24 0.25 -0.13 -12.13
CA ILE A 24 -0.85 0.49 -11.38
C ILE A 24 -0.85 2.00 -11.55
N HIS A 25 -2.01 2.62 -11.33
CA HIS A 25 -2.12 4.08 -11.34
C HIS A 25 -1.30 4.68 -10.20
N ARG A 26 -0.54 5.73 -10.51
CA ARG A 26 0.28 6.45 -9.52
C ARG A 26 -0.55 6.95 -8.35
N GLU A 27 -1.78 7.42 -8.58
CA GLU A 27 -2.68 7.87 -7.50
C GLU A 27 -2.97 6.77 -6.47
N ALA A 28 -3.22 5.54 -6.94
CA ALA A 28 -3.44 4.38 -6.06
C ALA A 28 -2.15 3.98 -5.33
N ALA A 29 -1.01 3.99 -6.04
CA ALA A 29 0.29 3.68 -5.46
C ALA A 29 0.72 4.69 -4.39
N MET A 30 0.39 5.98 -4.58
CA MET A 30 0.68 7.07 -3.65
C MET A 30 -0.16 7.02 -2.37
N LEU A 31 -1.13 6.10 -2.26
CA LEU A 31 -1.78 5.78 -0.98
C LEU A 31 -0.79 5.11 0.00
N SER A 32 0.21 4.40 -0.53
CA SER A 32 1.33 3.91 0.26
C SER A 32 2.32 5.04 0.49
N GLY A 33 2.58 5.34 1.76
CA GLY A 33 3.59 6.33 2.12
C GLY A 33 5.02 5.84 1.82
N THR A 34 5.27 4.53 1.90
CA THR A 34 6.56 3.93 1.50
C THR A 34 6.83 4.14 0.01
N ILE A 35 5.83 3.85 -0.85
CA ILE A 35 5.95 4.08 -2.30
C ILE A 35 6.07 5.56 -2.63
N ARG A 36 5.31 6.42 -1.94
CA ARG A 36 5.45 7.88 -2.08
C ARG A 36 6.87 8.34 -1.75
N ASN A 37 7.44 7.84 -0.66
CA ASN A 37 8.80 8.18 -0.26
C ASN A 37 9.81 7.70 -1.31
N MET A 38 9.70 6.46 -1.78
CA MET A 38 10.58 5.91 -2.84
C MET A 38 10.51 6.74 -4.13
N LEU A 39 9.32 7.16 -4.55
CA LEU A 39 9.14 7.98 -5.75
C LEU A 39 9.59 9.44 -5.55
N SER A 40 9.39 10.01 -4.36
CA SER A 40 9.67 11.42 -4.05
C SER A 40 11.11 11.68 -3.59
N SER A 41 11.80 10.70 -3.01
CA SER A 41 13.18 10.83 -2.50
C SER A 41 14.24 10.72 -3.61
N GLY A 42 13.94 11.26 -4.80
CA GLY A 42 14.76 11.22 -6.01
C GLY A 42 16.08 12.01 -5.92
N GLY A 43 16.91 11.70 -4.93
CA GLY A 43 18.27 12.22 -4.77
C GLY A 43 19.37 11.15 -4.83
N GLN A 44 19.04 9.85 -4.87
CA GLN A 44 20.07 8.81 -4.86
C GLN A 44 19.70 7.44 -5.46
N PHE A 45 18.45 7.20 -5.85
CA PHE A 45 18.02 5.96 -6.49
C PHE A 45 17.42 6.25 -7.87
N THR A 46 17.89 5.53 -8.88
CA THR A 46 17.53 5.66 -10.31
C THR A 46 16.05 5.40 -10.60
N GLU A 47 15.31 4.84 -9.64
CA GLU A 47 13.89 4.48 -9.72
C GLU A 47 12.95 5.68 -9.97
N SER A 48 13.30 6.90 -9.51
CA SER A 48 12.47 8.11 -9.73
C SER A 48 12.34 8.52 -11.20
N THR A 49 13.24 8.07 -12.09
CA THR A 49 13.20 8.44 -13.51
C THR A 49 12.39 7.45 -14.35
N GLU A 50 12.37 6.18 -13.93
CA GLU A 50 11.70 5.10 -14.68
C GLU A 50 10.30 4.79 -14.11
N GLY A 51 10.00 5.19 -12.87
CA GLY A 51 8.71 4.89 -12.23
C GLY A 51 8.53 3.39 -11.97
N VAL A 52 9.64 2.65 -11.84
CA VAL A 52 9.69 1.22 -11.56
C VAL A 52 10.26 1.01 -10.16
N ILE A 53 9.61 0.16 -9.37
CA ILE A 53 10.00 -0.15 -7.99
C ILE A 53 10.16 -1.67 -7.88
N HIS A 54 11.32 -2.10 -7.38
CA HIS A 54 11.65 -3.52 -7.27
C HIS A 54 11.52 -4.02 -5.83
N PHE A 55 10.61 -4.96 -5.61
CA PHE A 55 10.44 -5.66 -4.34
C PHE A 55 11.16 -7.01 -4.37
N ARG A 56 12.25 -7.12 -3.60
CA ARG A 56 13.01 -8.38 -3.51
C ARG A 56 12.41 -9.40 -2.54
N ASP A 57 11.59 -8.95 -1.60
CA ASP A 57 11.09 -9.77 -0.49
C ASP A 57 9.60 -10.10 -0.61
N ILE A 58 8.88 -9.52 -1.57
CA ILE A 58 7.43 -9.68 -1.74
C ILE A 58 7.14 -10.50 -3.00
N LYS A 59 6.49 -11.66 -2.81
CA LYS A 59 6.04 -12.53 -3.90
C LYS A 59 4.93 -11.89 -4.73
N ALA A 60 4.77 -12.33 -5.97
CA ALA A 60 3.77 -11.81 -6.90
C ALA A 60 2.33 -11.89 -6.34
N VAL A 61 1.95 -13.04 -5.78
CA VAL A 61 0.60 -13.28 -5.23
C VAL A 61 0.27 -12.34 -4.06
N ILE A 62 1.28 -12.00 -3.26
CA ILE A 62 1.12 -11.09 -2.13
C ILE A 62 0.98 -9.65 -2.63
N LEU A 63 1.86 -9.25 -3.57
CA LEU A 63 1.84 -7.93 -4.15
C LEU A 63 0.53 -7.65 -4.90
N GLU A 64 -0.04 -8.64 -5.58
CA GLU A 64 -1.35 -8.54 -6.23
C GLU A 64 -2.45 -8.20 -5.22
N ASN A 65 -2.49 -8.90 -4.09
CA ASN A 65 -3.48 -8.65 -3.03
C ASN A 65 -3.32 -7.25 -2.42
N VAL A 66 -2.08 -6.78 -2.25
CA VAL A 66 -1.80 -5.41 -1.80
C VAL A 66 -2.26 -4.38 -2.83
N CYS A 67 -2.01 -4.60 -4.12
CA CYS A 67 -2.48 -3.72 -5.18
C CYS A 67 -4.00 -3.65 -5.22
N ARG A 68 -4.68 -4.80 -5.14
CA ARG A 68 -6.16 -4.87 -5.02
C ARG A 68 -6.65 -4.10 -3.82
N TYR A 69 -5.95 -4.20 -2.68
CA TYR A 69 -6.29 -3.46 -1.47
C TYR A 69 -6.16 -1.95 -1.66
N TRP A 70 -5.16 -1.44 -2.37
CA TRP A 70 -5.04 0.00 -2.64
C TRP A 70 -6.20 0.55 -3.48
N TYR A 71 -6.62 -0.16 -4.53
CA TYR A 71 -7.80 0.24 -5.30
C TYR A 71 -9.08 0.18 -4.48
N TYR A 72 -9.21 -0.87 -3.64
CA TYR A 72 -10.32 -0.99 -2.72
C TYR A 72 -10.34 0.19 -1.71
N LYS A 73 -9.19 0.54 -1.12
CA LYS A 73 -9.00 1.68 -0.21
C LYS A 73 -9.36 2.98 -0.91
N ALA A 74 -8.82 3.22 -2.11
CA ALA A 74 -9.09 4.42 -2.92
C ALA A 74 -10.60 4.63 -3.15
N ARG A 75 -11.31 3.56 -3.50
CA ARG A 75 -12.74 3.61 -3.84
C ARG A 75 -13.66 3.79 -2.64
N HIS A 76 -13.24 3.36 -1.45
CA HIS A 76 -14.07 3.39 -0.25
C HIS A 76 -13.63 4.47 0.77
N MET A 77 -12.52 5.17 0.55
CA MET A 77 -12.04 6.22 1.45
C MET A 77 -13.03 7.40 1.60
N ASN A 78 -13.82 7.69 0.57
CA ASN A 78 -14.80 8.77 0.53
C ASN A 78 -16.26 8.28 0.43
N SER A 79 -16.47 6.96 0.47
CA SER A 79 -17.81 6.37 0.34
C SER A 79 -18.48 6.27 1.71
N THR A 80 -19.74 6.69 1.79
CA THR A 80 -20.60 6.52 2.97
C THR A 80 -21.31 5.16 2.97
N THR A 81 -21.11 4.35 1.93
CA THR A 81 -21.75 3.03 1.76
C THR A 81 -20.95 1.96 2.48
N GLU A 82 -21.62 0.92 2.98
CA GLU A 82 -20.94 -0.24 3.55
C GLU A 82 -19.97 -0.82 2.51
N PRO A 83 -18.67 -0.92 2.85
CA PRO A 83 -17.69 -1.35 1.89
C PRO A 83 -17.81 -2.88 1.68
N PRO A 84 -17.70 -3.38 0.44
CA PRO A 84 -17.91 -4.77 0.12
C PRO A 84 -16.81 -5.63 0.73
N HIS A 85 -17.12 -6.89 0.98
CA HIS A 85 -16.18 -7.79 1.62
C HIS A 85 -14.92 -8.02 0.76
N PHE A 86 -13.73 -7.92 1.38
CA PHE A 86 -12.44 -8.16 0.73
C PHE A 86 -11.94 -9.57 1.06
N ASP A 87 -12.07 -10.48 0.10
CA ASP A 87 -11.61 -11.85 0.24
C ASP A 87 -10.14 -12.01 -0.11
N ILE A 88 -9.39 -12.50 0.87
CA ILE A 88 -8.01 -12.97 0.77
C ILE A 88 -8.03 -14.42 1.21
N GLU A 89 -7.34 -15.28 0.47
CA GLU A 89 -7.13 -16.67 0.88
C GLU A 89 -6.38 -16.72 2.22
N PRO A 90 -6.84 -17.53 3.20
CA PRO A 90 -6.24 -17.57 4.53
C PRO A 90 -4.76 -17.94 4.50
N GLU A 91 -4.32 -18.69 3.49
CA GLU A 91 -2.93 -19.07 3.24
C GLU A 91 -2.02 -17.86 2.99
N TYR A 92 -2.53 -16.79 2.38
CA TYR A 92 -1.78 -15.58 2.03
C TYR A 92 -2.05 -14.40 2.96
N ALA A 93 -2.99 -14.53 3.90
CA ALA A 93 -3.45 -13.42 4.73
C ALA A 93 -2.35 -12.81 5.61
N LEU A 94 -1.52 -13.64 6.23
CA LEU A 94 -0.45 -13.18 7.13
C LEU A 94 0.67 -12.46 6.36
N GLU A 95 1.13 -13.04 5.25
CA GLU A 95 2.14 -12.42 4.37
C GLU A 95 1.62 -11.11 3.78
N THR A 96 0.34 -11.08 3.35
CA THR A 96 -0.31 -9.86 2.85
C THR A 96 -0.41 -8.77 3.91
N LEU A 97 -0.73 -9.12 5.15
CA LEU A 97 -0.76 -8.16 6.26
C LEU A 97 0.62 -7.56 6.51
N MET A 98 1.66 -8.39 6.60
CA MET A 98 3.03 -7.93 6.83
C MET A 98 3.51 -7.01 5.71
N ALA A 99 3.24 -7.36 4.44
CA ALA A 99 3.57 -6.53 3.30
C ALA A 99 2.77 -5.22 3.30
N ALA A 100 1.47 -5.27 3.60
CA ALA A 100 0.63 -4.08 3.67
C ALA A 100 1.09 -3.12 4.77
N ASP A 101 1.46 -3.63 5.95
CA ASP A 101 1.98 -2.83 7.07
C ASP A 101 3.32 -2.16 6.71
N PHE A 102 4.24 -2.91 6.09
CA PHE A 102 5.50 -2.36 5.60
C PHE A 102 5.31 -1.25 4.56
N LEU A 103 4.29 -1.36 3.72
CA LEU A 103 4.00 -0.40 2.65
C LEU A 103 3.12 0.77 3.13
N ASP A 104 2.34 0.64 4.19
CA ASP A 104 1.49 1.72 4.70
C ASP A 104 2.20 2.52 5.78
N SER A 105 2.94 3.56 5.37
CA SER A 105 3.59 4.48 6.33
C SER A 105 2.70 5.67 6.74
N THR A 106 1.38 5.66 6.45
CA THR A 106 0.52 6.79 6.81
C THR A 106 0.08 6.75 8.27
N SER A 107 0.55 7.72 9.06
CA SER A 107 0.31 7.94 10.50
C SER A 107 -1.16 8.14 10.92
N CYS A 108 -2.12 7.96 10.02
CA CYS A 108 -3.56 8.20 10.27
C CYS A 108 -4.39 6.90 10.34
N TYR A 109 -3.77 5.73 10.19
CA TYR A 109 -4.49 4.48 9.93
C TYR A 109 -4.53 3.47 11.08
N ASN A 110 -4.50 3.90 12.35
CA ASN A 110 -4.61 2.94 13.46
C ASN A 110 -6.05 2.55 13.83
N ALA A 111 -7.07 3.33 13.47
CA ALA A 111 -8.45 3.04 13.88
C ALA A 111 -9.21 2.11 12.92
N TRP A 112 -8.98 2.20 11.60
CA TRP A 112 -9.82 1.52 10.61
C TRP A 112 -9.35 0.08 10.30
N ILE A 113 -8.04 -0.15 10.23
CA ILE A 113 -7.48 -1.51 10.10
C ILE A 113 -7.80 -2.33 11.34
N ALA A 114 -7.66 -1.77 12.54
CA ALA A 114 -7.97 -2.46 13.80
C ALA A 114 -9.43 -2.92 13.87
N LEU A 115 -10.39 -2.12 13.42
CA LEU A 115 -11.82 -2.49 13.40
C LEU A 115 -12.15 -3.57 12.37
N VAL A 116 -11.54 -3.49 11.18
CA VAL A 116 -11.77 -4.47 10.10
C VAL A 116 -11.06 -5.80 10.39
N TRP A 117 -9.84 -5.76 10.94
CA TRP A 117 -9.07 -6.94 11.30
C TRP A 117 -9.55 -7.61 12.59
N SER A 118 -10.05 -6.84 13.57
CA SER A 118 -10.66 -7.41 14.78
C SER A 118 -11.90 -8.26 14.45
N LYS A 119 -12.74 -7.81 13.50
CA LYS A 119 -13.94 -8.56 13.09
C LYS A 119 -13.64 -9.78 12.21
N ARG A 120 -12.55 -9.76 11.43
CA ARG A 120 -12.20 -10.84 10.50
C ARG A 120 -11.34 -11.94 11.14
N PHE A 121 -10.50 -11.62 12.13
CA PHE A 121 -9.55 -12.57 12.72
C PHE A 121 -9.80 -12.96 14.17
N GLY A 122 -10.71 -12.31 14.90
CA GLY A 122 -11.10 -12.74 16.26
C GLY A 122 -9.96 -12.74 17.31
N VAL A 123 -8.79 -12.19 16.97
CA VAL A 123 -7.66 -12.03 17.88
C VAL A 123 -7.67 -10.59 18.38
N VAL A 124 -7.83 -10.43 19.70
CA VAL A 124 -7.63 -9.14 20.39
C VAL A 124 -6.15 -8.82 20.30
N VAL A 125 -5.74 -8.10 19.27
CA VAL A 125 -4.38 -7.58 19.14
C VAL A 125 -4.25 -6.42 20.13
N VAL A 126 -3.72 -6.74 21.32
CA VAL A 126 -3.34 -5.78 22.36
C VAL A 126 -2.13 -4.99 21.83
N PHE A 127 -2.38 -3.97 21.02
CA PHE A 127 -1.35 -3.06 20.50
C PHE A 127 -1.83 -1.61 20.48
N LEU A 128 -2.68 -1.27 21.46
CA LEU A 128 -3.19 0.06 21.70
C LEU A 128 -2.80 0.47 23.13
N ASP A 129 -1.53 0.79 23.34
CA ASP A 129 -1.10 1.56 24.52
C ASP A 129 0.19 2.39 24.33
N VAL A 130 0.80 2.44 23.13
CA VAL A 130 2.10 3.14 22.94
C VAL A 130 2.08 4.27 21.91
N LEU A 131 0.97 4.56 21.23
CA LEU A 131 0.89 5.66 20.24
C LEU A 131 -0.16 6.73 20.56
N GLN A 132 -0.24 7.11 21.85
CA GLN A 132 -0.98 8.31 22.26
C GLN A 132 -0.09 9.36 22.96
N TYR A 133 1.23 9.31 22.76
CA TYR A 133 2.15 10.29 23.34
C TYR A 133 3.32 10.66 22.40
N ASN A 134 3.03 11.49 21.40
CA ASN A 134 3.71 12.78 21.12
C ASN A 134 3.13 13.43 19.86
#